data_AF-A0A1J3JF69-F1
#
_entry.id   AF-A0A1J3JF69-F1
#
_cell.length_a   1.000
_cell.length_b   1.000
_cell.length_c   1.000
_cell.angle_alpha   90.00
_cell.angle_beta   90.00
_cell.angle_gamma   90.00
#
_symmetry.space_group_name_H-M   'P 1'
#
loop_
_entity.id
_entity.type
_entity.pdbx_description
1 polymer ?
#
loop_
_entity_poly.entity_id
_entity_poly.type
_entity_poly.pdbx_seq_one_letter_code
_entity_poly.pdbx_strand_id
1 'polypeptide(L)'
;ATMIEAIANDVLSKLLLTPSKDFENFVGIEDHISKLSELLDLESEKVKMIGIWGSSGIGKTTIARVLFSRLSRHYQGSIYIDRRF
;
A
#
# COMPACT_ATOMS: atom_id res chain seq x y z
N ALA A 1 -9.50 -9.85 29.04
CA ALA A 1 -9.51 -9.10 27.77
C ALA A 1 -8.95 -9.89 26.58
N THR A 2 -8.37 -11.07 26.79
CA THR A 2 -7.75 -11.92 25.76
C THR A 2 -8.67 -12.36 24.63
N MET A 3 -9.96 -12.62 24.91
CA MET A 3 -10.93 -13.00 23.87
C MET A 3 -11.21 -11.86 22.88
N ILE A 4 -11.27 -10.62 23.33
CA ILE A 4 -11.57 -9.47 22.47
C ILE A 4 -10.40 -9.22 21.52
N GLU A 5 -9.16 -9.23 22.03
CA GLU A 5 -7.96 -9.09 21.19
C GLU A 5 -7.83 -10.22 20.18
N ALA A 6 -8.10 -11.47 20.58
CA ALA A 6 -8.06 -12.61 19.67
C ALA A 6 -9.06 -12.45 18.51
N ILE A 7 -10.30 -12.03 18.81
CA ILE A 7 -11.33 -11.78 17.80
C ILE A 7 -10.94 -10.59 16.91
N ALA A 8 -10.44 -9.49 17.49
CA ALA A 8 -10.02 -8.32 16.74
C ALA A 8 -8.88 -8.65 15.75
N ASN A 9 -7.88 -9.40 16.20
CA ASN A 9 -6.75 -9.82 15.35
C ASN A 9 -7.18 -10.81 14.27
N ASP A 10 -8.06 -11.76 14.58
CA ASP A 10 -8.60 -12.70 13.57
C ASP A 10 -9.37 -11.95 12.48
N VAL A 11 -10.28 -11.04 12.85
CA VAL A 11 -11.02 -10.21 11.89
C VAL A 11 -10.07 -9.32 11.09
N LEU A 12 -9.13 -8.65 11.75
CA LEU A 12 -8.15 -7.78 11.10
C LEU A 12 -7.30 -8.56 10.08
N SER A 13 -6.81 -9.75 10.45
CA SER A 13 -6.02 -10.57 9.54
C SER A 13 -6.81 -10.94 8.28
N LYS A 14 -8.08 -11.33 8.40
CA LYS A 14 -8.95 -11.65 7.26
C LYS A 14 -9.19 -10.44 6.35
N LEU A 15 -9.35 -9.26 6.94
CA LEU A 15 -9.52 -8.01 6.18
C LEU A 15 -8.24 -7.58 5.47
N LEU A 16 -7.07 -7.75 6.09
CA LEU A 16 -5.77 -7.38 5.51
C LEU A 16 -5.26 -8.38 4.47
N LEU A 17 -5.71 -9.65 4.50
CA LEU A 17 -5.27 -10.67 3.56
C LEU A 17 -5.81 -10.46 2.14
N THR A 18 -6.94 -9.76 1.98
CA THR A 18 -7.57 -9.55 0.67
C THR A 18 -7.08 -8.23 0.06
N PRO A 19 -6.24 -8.25 -0.98
CA PRO A 19 -5.88 -7.02 -1.70
C PRO A 19 -7.14 -6.39 -2.28
N SER A 20 -7.23 -5.06 -2.27
CA SER A 20 -8.32 -4.38 -2.96
C SER A 20 -8.31 -4.73 -4.45
N LYS A 21 -9.49 -5.10 -4.96
CA LYS A 21 -9.74 -5.36 -6.39
C LYS A 21 -9.99 -4.08 -7.19
N ASP A 22 -10.03 -2.91 -6.53
CA ASP A 22 -10.37 -1.63 -7.14
C ASP A 22 -9.43 -1.23 -8.31
N PHE A 23 -8.29 -1.93 -8.43
CA PHE A 23 -7.22 -1.62 -9.39
C PHE A 23 -6.94 -2.76 -10.39
N GLU A 24 -7.73 -3.83 -10.43
CA GLU A 24 -7.51 -4.97 -11.34
C GLU A 24 -7.50 -4.57 -12.82
N ASN A 25 -8.23 -3.50 -13.18
CA ASN A 25 -8.33 -3.01 -14.56
C ASN A 25 -7.17 -2.08 -14.97
N PHE A 26 -6.18 -1.84 -14.10
CA PHE A 26 -5.09 -0.90 -14.41
C PHE A 26 -3.92 -1.63 -15.08
N VAL A 27 -3.67 -1.29 -16.34
CA VAL A 27 -2.57 -1.87 -17.13
C VAL A 27 -1.22 -1.36 -16.59
N GLY A 28 -0.24 -2.27 -16.44
CA GLY A 28 1.13 -1.95 -16.02
C GLY A 28 1.29 -1.58 -14.54
N ILE A 29 0.21 -1.60 -13.75
CA ILE A 29 0.28 -1.25 -12.33
C ILE A 29 1.14 -2.24 -11.55
N GLU A 30 1.10 -3.53 -11.91
CA GLU A 30 1.86 -4.58 -11.23
C GLU A 30 3.37 -4.34 -11.33
N ASP A 31 3.86 -3.95 -12.50
CA ASP A 31 5.27 -3.63 -12.72
C ASP A 31 5.73 -2.45 -11.86
N HIS A 32 4.89 -1.42 -11.75
CA HIS A 32 5.16 -0.27 -10.89
C HIS A 32 5.19 -0.66 -9.41
N ILE A 33 4.25 -1.50 -8.96
CA ILE A 33 4.17 -1.96 -7.56
C ILE A 33 5.36 -2.85 -7.22
N SER A 34 5.71 -3.80 -8.09
CA SER A 34 6.88 -4.67 -7.91
C SER A 34 8.16 -3.85 -7.74
N LYS A 35 8.42 -2.93 -8.67
CA LYS A 35 9.61 -2.06 -8.63
C LYS A 35 9.65 -1.17 -7.39
N LEU A 36 8.52 -0.62 -6.97
CA LEU A 36 8.46 0.21 -5.76
C LEU A 36 8.63 -0.62 -4.48
N SER A 37 8.14 -1.87 -4.47
CA SER A 37 8.30 -2.79 -3.34
C SER A 37 9.77 -3.19 -3.15
N GLU A 38 10.49 -3.46 -4.26
CA GLU A 38 11.94 -3.69 -4.24
C GLU A 38 12.72 -2.49 -3.70
N LEU A 39 12.36 -1.26 -4.14
CA LEU A 39 13.00 -0.04 -3.67
C LEU A 39 12.76 0.21 -2.17
N LEU A 40 11.54 -0.10 -1.70
CA LEU A 40 11.19 -0.01 -0.29
C LEU A 40 11.97 -1.02 0.54
N ASP A 41 12.24 -2.22 0.02
CA ASP A 41 12.90 -3.32 0.75
C ASP A 41 12.20 -3.54 2.09
N LEU A 42 11.05 -4.22 2.03
CA LEU A 42 10.13 -4.37 3.17
C LEU A 42 10.76 -5.08 4.38
N GLU A 43 11.90 -5.76 4.18
CA GLU A 43 12.66 -6.44 5.23
C GLU A 43 13.69 -5.51 5.91
N SER A 44 13.91 -4.31 5.36
CA SER A 44 14.87 -3.35 5.89
C SER A 44 14.27 -2.52 7.02
N GLU A 45 15.00 -2.40 8.14
CA GLU A 45 14.66 -1.47 9.24
C GLU A 45 15.01 0.00 8.93
N LYS A 46 15.60 0.27 7.75
CA LYS A 46 16.00 1.63 7.36
C LYS A 46 14.81 2.45 6.88
N VAL A 47 14.77 3.72 7.30
CA VAL A 47 13.80 4.69 6.77
C VAL A 47 14.18 5.05 5.32
N LYS A 48 13.21 4.96 4.41
CA LYS A 48 13.38 5.31 3.00
C LYS A 48 12.32 6.30 2.54
N MET A 49 12.72 7.19 1.63
CA MET A 49 11.83 8.11 0.94
C MET A 49 11.89 7.86 -0.56
N ILE A 50 10.73 7.68 -1.19
CA ILE A 50 10.62 7.43 -2.63
C ILE A 50 9.71 8.49 -3.25
N GLY A 51 10.20 9.10 -4.35
CA GLY A 51 9.44 10.05 -5.15
C GLY A 51 8.93 9.42 -6.44
N ILE A 52 7.66 9.65 -6.77
CA ILE A 52 7.08 9.33 -8.08
C ILE A 52 7.00 10.62 -8.90
N TRP A 53 7.67 10.64 -10.05
CA TRP A 53 7.84 11.84 -10.88
C TRP A 53 7.55 11.53 -12.36
N GLY A 54 7.31 12.57 -13.16
CA GLY A 54 6.95 12.44 -14.58
C GLY A 54 5.83 13.39 -15.00
N SER A 55 5.45 13.32 -16.28
CA SER A 55 4.46 14.20 -16.93
C SER A 55 3.09 14.21 -16.22
N SER A 56 2.32 15.28 -16.46
CA SER A 56 0.93 15.35 -16.00
C SER A 56 0.09 14.21 -16.60
N GLY A 57 -0.92 13.73 -15.87
CA GLY A 57 -1.85 12.69 -16.35
C GLY A 57 -1.32 11.25 -16.38
N ILE A 58 -0.03 11.00 -16.12
CA ILE A 58 0.56 9.63 -16.20
C ILE A 58 0.16 8.69 -15.03
N GLY A 59 -0.73 9.13 -14.14
CA GLY A 59 -1.22 8.28 -13.04
C GLY A 59 -0.31 8.21 -11.81
N LYS A 60 0.58 9.18 -11.56
CA LYS A 60 1.47 9.20 -10.38
C LYS A 60 0.73 9.00 -9.04
N THR A 61 -0.32 9.78 -8.82
CA THR A 61 -1.17 9.69 -7.61
C THR A 61 -1.89 8.34 -7.54
N THR A 62 -2.26 7.79 -8.69
CA THR A 62 -2.87 6.48 -8.82
C THR A 62 -1.92 5.39 -8.35
N ILE A 63 -0.67 5.38 -8.86
CA ILE A 63 0.36 4.43 -8.44
C ILE A 63 0.60 4.52 -6.92
N ALA A 64 0.73 5.73 -6.38
CA ALA A 64 0.90 5.94 -4.93
C ALA A 64 -0.28 5.37 -4.12
N ARG A 65 -1.51 5.50 -4.63
CA ARG A 65 -2.71 4.97 -3.99
C ARG A 65 -2.75 3.44 -4.00
N VAL A 66 -2.42 2.83 -5.14
CA VAL A 66 -2.37 1.35 -5.24
C VAL A 66 -1.28 0.79 -4.34
N LEU A 67 -0.10 1.42 -4.32
CA LEU A 67 1.00 1.04 -3.44
C LEU A 67 0.58 1.09 -1.97
N PHE A 68 -0.04 2.19 -1.55
CA PHE A 68 -0.57 2.31 -0.20
C PHE A 68 -1.60 1.22 0.12
N SER A 69 -2.55 0.98 -0.78
CA SER A 69 -3.60 -0.03 -0.58
C SER A 69 -3.03 -1.45 -0.42
N ARG A 70 -1.90 -1.76 -1.04
CA ARG A 70 -1.30 -3.11 -1.00
C ARG A 70 -0.27 -3.30 0.12
N LEU A 71 0.50 -2.27 0.43
CA LEU A 71 1.65 -2.37 1.34
C LEU A 71 1.39 -1.81 2.74
N SER A 72 0.33 -1.01 2.95
CA SER A 72 -0.01 -0.45 4.26
C SER A 72 -0.07 -1.49 5.37
N ARG A 73 -0.57 -2.69 5.05
CA ARG A 73 -0.70 -3.85 5.95
C ARG A 73 0.64 -4.43 6.45
N HIS A 74 1.76 -4.07 5.83
CA HIS A 74 3.09 -4.52 6.25
C HIS A 74 3.72 -3.60 7.31
N TYR A 75 3.06 -2.48 7.62
CA TYR A 75 3.51 -1.52 8.62
C TYR A 75 2.56 -1.51 9.82
N GLN A 76 3.10 -1.33 11.03
CA GLN A 76 2.29 -1.17 12.24
C GLN A 76 1.37 0.06 12.17
N GLY A 77 1.79 1.11 11.47
CA GLY A 77 1.01 2.31 11.21
C GLY A 77 1.23 2.79 9.79
N SER A 78 0.17 3.27 9.15
CA SER A 78 0.22 3.79 7.79
C SER A 78 -0.82 4.91 7.61
N ILE A 79 -0.46 5.94 6.86
CA ILE A 79 -1.35 7.07 6.54
C ILE A 79 -1.22 7.44 5.07
N TYR A 80 -2.35 7.65 4.40
CA TYR A 80 -2.40 8.20 3.05
C TYR A 80 -2.91 9.63 3.11
N ILE A 81 -2.10 10.58 2.65
CA ILE A 81 -2.42 12.00 2.65
C ILE A 81 -2.74 12.40 1.20
N ASP A 82 -4.01 12.71 0.95
CA ASP A 82 -4.50 13.20 -0.35
C ASP A 82 -4.92 14.66 -0.21
N ARG A 83 -4.36 15.54 -1.06
CA ARG A 83 -4.85 16.92 -1.19
C ARG A 83 -5.86 16.96 -2.32
N ARG A 84 -7.06 16.43 -2.07
CA ARG A 84 -8.21 16.77 -2.92
C ARG A 84 -8.56 18.23 -2.63
N PHE A 85 -8.44 19.08 -3.64
CA PHE A 85 -8.96 20.45 -3.61
C PHE A 85 -10.43 20.43 -4.01
#